data_AF-A0A142L4V8-F1
#
_entry.id   AF-A0A142L4V8-F1
#
_cell.length_a   1.000
_cell.length_b   1.000
_cell.length_c   1.000
_cell.angle_alpha   90.00
_cell.angle_beta   90.00
_cell.angle_gamma   90.00
#
_symmetry.space_group_name_H-M   'P 1'
#
loop_
_entity.id
_entity.type
_entity.pdbx_description
1 polymer ?
#
loop_
_entity_poly.entity_id
_entity_poly.type
_entity_poly.pdbx_seq_one_letter_code
_entity_poly.pdbx_strand_id
1 'polypeptide(L)' 'MNIELEKIKLAQQIFTIESEELLVKIKEFISNEQVDIWDELPVEMKASIDRGIQQAENGQMLSHAEAVKKLKRWH' A
#
# COMPACT_ATOMS: atom_id res chain seq x y z
N MET A 1 8.67 -7.17 23.75
CA MET A 1 7.92 -5.90 23.72
C MET A 1 6.46 -6.24 23.41
N ASN A 2 5.51 -5.77 24.21
CA ASN A 2 4.09 -6.01 23.95
C ASN A 2 3.55 -4.84 23.11
N ILE A 3 3.30 -5.10 21.83
CA ILE A 3 2.91 -4.09 20.85
C ILE A 3 1.62 -3.37 21.25
N GLU A 4 0.66 -4.10 21.83
CA GLU A 4 -0.61 -3.51 22.25
C GLU A 4 -0.43 -2.56 23.45
N LEU A 5 0.45 -2.90 24.39
CA LEU A 5 0.79 -2.00 25.49
C LEU A 5 1.52 -0.73 25.00
N GLU A 6 2.39 -0.85 24.00
CA GLU A 6 3.10 0.31 23.45
C GLU A 6 2.17 1.25 22.67
N LYS A 7 1.19 0.73 21.91
CA LYS A 7 0.15 1.56 21.26
C LYS A 7 -0.64 2.40 22.26
N ILE A 8 -1.03 1.81 23.39
CA ILE A 8 -1.77 2.50 24.45
C ILE A 8 -0.93 3.62 25.07
N LYS A 9 0.36 3.35 25.35
CA LYS A 9 1.27 4.38 25.88
C LYS A 9 1.46 5.55 24.93
N LEU A 10 1.66 5.27 23.63
CA LEU A 10 1.80 6.33 22.62
C LEU A 10 0.53 7.19 22.52
N ALA A 11 -0.65 6.58 22.54
CA ALA A 11 -1.91 7.32 22.55
C ALA A 11 -2.05 8.21 23.79
N GLN A 12 -1.69 7.70 24.97
CA GLN A 12 -1.68 8.49 26.22
C GLN A 12 -0.73 9.68 26.13
N GLN A 13 0.47 9.51 25.59
CA GLN A 13 1.43 10.60 25.42
C GLN A 13 0.90 11.68 24.45
N ILE A 14 0.24 11.28 23.35
CA ILE A 14 -0.37 12.23 22.41
C ILE A 14 -1.46 13.06 23.10
N PHE A 15 -2.29 12.46 23.96
CA PHE A 15 -3.33 13.20 24.70
C PHE A 15 -2.77 14.25 25.67
N THR A 16 -1.50 14.15 26.06
CA THR A 16 -0.86 15.14 26.94
C THR A 16 -0.20 16.30 26.19
N ILE A 17 -0.18 16.28 24.85
CA ILE A 17 0.44 17.33 24.04
C ILE A 17 -0.54 18.50 23.87
N GLU A 18 -0.13 19.69 24.32
CA GLU A 18 -0.89 20.93 24.16
C GLU A 18 -0.44 21.76 22.93
N SER A 19 0.73 21.45 22.36
CA SER A 19 1.26 22.16 21.20
C SER A 19 0.61 21.68 19.91
N GLU A 20 -0.17 22.55 19.27
CA GLU A 20 -0.80 22.29 17.97
C GLU A 20 0.24 22.00 16.87
N GLU A 21 1.35 22.73 16.85
CA GLU A 21 2.44 22.51 15.88
C GLU A 21 3.03 21.10 16.00
N LEU A 22 3.19 20.60 17.23
CA LEU A 22 3.70 19.26 17.47
C LEU A 22 2.68 18.19 17.05
N LEU A 23 1.39 18.40 17.31
CA LEU A 23 0.33 17.50 16.86
C LEU A 23 0.27 17.41 15.32
N VAL A 24 0.44 18.54 14.62
CA VAL A 24 0.49 18.58 13.15
C VAL A 24 1.66 17.74 12.63
N LYS A 25 2.87 17.91 13.18
CA LYS A 25 4.06 17.13 12.77
C LYS A 25 3.89 15.63 13.02
N ILE A 26 3.28 15.24 14.15
CA ILE A 26 3.00 13.83 14.45
C ILE A 26 1.99 13.26 13.47
N LYS A 27 0.94 14.03 13.13
CA LYS A 27 -0.07 13.62 12.15
C LYS A 27 0.53 13.43 10.76
N GLU A 28 1.36 14.36 10.31
CA GLU A 28 2.09 14.27 9.04
C GLU A 28 3.01 13.04 9.03
N PHE A 29 3.77 12.81 10.11
CA PHE A 29 4.63 11.63 10.24
C PHE A 29 3.85 10.31 10.09
N ILE A 30 2.73 10.15 10.81
CA ILE A 30 1.88 8.95 10.73
C ILE A 30 1.25 8.79 9.35
N SER A 31 0.84 9.91 8.72
CA SER A 31 0.21 9.89 7.39
C SER A 31 1.22 9.57 6.28
N ASN A 32 2.45 10.08 6.42
CA ASN A 32 3.58 9.81 5.52
C ASN A 32 4.18 8.42 5.71
N GLU A 33 3.84 7.67 6.77
CA GLU A 33 4.18 6.24 6.88
C GLU A 33 3.10 5.34 6.24
N GLN A 34 1.93 5.89 5.90
CA GLN A 34 0.87 5.22 5.11
C GLN A 34 0.91 5.68 3.64
N VAL A 35 2.10 5.87 3.06
CA VAL A 35 2.24 6.35 1.67
C VAL A 35 1.49 5.44 0.72
N ASP A 36 0.69 6.05 -0.14
CA ASP A 36 0.18 5.40 -1.35
C ASP A 36 1.38 5.07 -2.24
N ILE A 37 1.89 3.85 -2.10
CA ILE A 37 3.06 3.34 -2.83
C ILE A 37 2.91 3.50 -4.34
N TRP A 38 1.67 3.70 -4.81
CA TRP A 38 1.39 4.04 -6.19
C TRP A 38 2.28 5.15 -6.68
N ASP A 39 2.39 6.29 -5.99
CA ASP A 39 3.15 7.44 -6.47
C ASP A 39 4.65 7.16 -6.57
N GLU A 40 5.16 6.21 -5.79
CA GLU A 40 6.56 5.79 -5.76
C GLU A 40 6.93 4.74 -6.81
N LEU A 41 5.94 4.08 -7.45
CA LEU A 41 6.22 3.07 -8.47
C LEU A 41 6.87 3.68 -9.73
N PRO A 42 7.85 3.00 -10.34
CA PRO A 42 8.38 3.39 -11.65
C PRO A 42 7.28 3.48 -12.71
N VAL A 43 7.42 4.39 -13.66
CA VAL A 43 6.42 4.66 -14.71
C VAL A 43 6.10 3.39 -15.51
N GLU A 44 7.10 2.57 -15.81
CA GLU A 44 6.94 1.29 -16.49
C GLU A 44 6.12 0.27 -15.68
N MET A 45 6.22 0.30 -14.35
CA MET A 45 5.46 -0.58 -13.47
C MET A 45 4.02 -0.12 -13.37
N LYS A 46 3.78 1.20 -13.20
CA LYS A 46 2.44 1.82 -13.28
C LYS A 46 1.75 1.46 -14.59
N ALA A 47 2.44 1.66 -15.72
CA ALA A 47 1.93 1.31 -17.04
C ALA A 47 1.68 -0.20 -17.23
N SER A 48 2.44 -1.06 -16.56
CA SER A 48 2.15 -2.50 -16.57
C SER A 48 0.90 -2.86 -15.77
N ILE A 49 0.70 -2.21 -14.62
CA ILE A 49 -0.47 -2.42 -13.77
C ILE A 49 -1.73 -1.90 -14.46
N ASP A 50 -1.69 -0.69 -15.02
CA ASP A 50 -2.82 -0.10 -15.76
C ASP A 50 -3.23 -0.99 -16.95
N ARG A 51 -2.25 -1.53 -17.68
CA ARG A 51 -2.53 -2.49 -18.76
C ARG A 51 -3.22 -3.76 -18.24
N GLY A 52 -2.79 -4.28 -17.09
CA GLY A 52 -3.43 -5.44 -16.47
C GLY A 52 -4.89 -5.18 -16.07
N ILE A 53 -5.18 -3.99 -15.55
CA ILE A 53 -6.53 -3.55 -15.21
C ILE A 53 -7.40 -3.44 -16.48
N GLN A 54 -6.91 -2.78 -17.53
CA GLN A 54 -7.64 -2.67 -18.80
C GLN A 54 -7.90 -4.04 -19.45
N GLN A 55 -6.93 -4.96 -19.38
CA GLN A 55 -7.11 -6.33 -19.88
C GLN A 55 -8.21 -7.05 -19.09
N ALA A 56 -8.23 -6.90 -17.77
CA ALA A 56 -9.25 -7.46 -16.90
C ALA A 56 -10.66 -6.92 -17.24
N GLU A 57 -10.80 -5.61 -17.38
CA GLU A 57 -12.07 -4.95 -17.76
C GLU A 57 -12.57 -5.40 -19.13
N ASN A 58 -11.66 -5.63 -20.08
CA ASN A 58 -11.97 -6.16 -21.41
C ASN A 58 -12.24 -7.68 -21.42
N GLY A 59 -12.34 -8.32 -20.26
CA GLY A 59 -12.62 -9.76 -20.15
C GLY A 59 -11.45 -10.66 -20.55
N GLN A 60 -10.23 -10.11 -20.63
CA GLN A 60 -9.01 -10.83 -21.05
C GLN A 60 -8.32 -11.52 -19.86
N MET A 61 -9.11 -12.01 -18.90
CA MET A 61 -8.62 -12.80 -17.78
C MET A 61 -8.57 -14.27 -18.16
N LEU A 62 -7.60 -14.99 -17.59
CA LEU A 62 -7.50 -16.44 -17.69
C LEU A 62 -7.65 -17.03 -16.30
N SER A 63 -8.27 -18.21 -16.21
CA SER A 63 -8.19 -18.97 -14.97
C SER A 63 -6.72 -19.33 -14.68
N HIS A 64 -6.40 -19.53 -13.41
CA HIS A 64 -5.05 -19.90 -13.00
C HIS A 64 -4.54 -21.15 -13.76
N ALA A 65 -5.40 -22.15 -13.96
CA ALA A 65 -5.07 -23.36 -14.71
C ALA A 65 -4.71 -23.08 -16.18
N GLU A 66 -5.45 -22.19 -16.84
CA GLU A 66 -5.18 -21.77 -18.22
C GLU A 66 -3.89 -20.96 -18.34
N ALA A 67 -3.64 -20.05 -17.40
CA ALA A 67 -2.40 -19.27 -17.34
C ALA A 67 -1.17 -20.18 -17.17
N VAL A 68 -1.22 -21.13 -16.24
CA VAL A 68 -0.14 -22.11 -16.02
C VAL A 68 0.08 -22.99 -17.25
N LYS A 69 -0.99 -23.47 -17.89
CA LYS A 69 -0.89 -24.25 -19.13
C LYS A 69 -0.26 -23.44 -20.26
N LYS A 70 -0.60 -22.15 -20.36
CA LYS A 70 -0.02 -21.25 -21.35
C LYS A 70 1.46 -21.07 -21.08
N LEU A 71 1.89 -20.77 -19.86
CA LEU A 71 3.29 -20.58 -19.50
C LEU A 71 4.15 -21.83 -19.78
N LYS A 72 3.63 -23.03 -19.48
CA LYS A 72 4.30 -24.30 -19.78
C LYS A 72 4.49 -24.59 -21.27
N ARG A 73 3.78 -23.91 -22.19
CA ARG A 73 3.98 -24.05 -23.64
C ARG A 73 5.16 -23.23 -24.17
N TRP A 74 5.71 -22.32 -23.36
CA TRP A 74 6.84 -21.46 -23.71
C TRP A 74 8.15 -21.92 -23.03
N HIS A 75 8.12 -23.06 -22.34
CA HIS A 75 9.26 -23.80 -21.82
C HIS A 75 9.40 -25.14 -22.53
#